data_AF-A0A6B9T811-F1
#
_entry.id   AF-A0A6B9T811-F1
#
_cell.length_a   1.000
_cell.length_b   1.000
_cell.length_c   1.000
_cell.angle_alpha   90.00
_cell.angle_beta   90.00
_cell.angle_gamma   90.00
#
_symmetry.space_group_name_H-M   'P 1'
#
loop_
_entity.id
_entity.type
_entity.pdbx_description
1 polymer ?
#
loop_
_entity_poly.entity_id
_entity_poly.type
_entity_poly.pdbx_seq_one_letter_code
_entity_poly.pdbx_strand_id
1 'polypeptide(L)'
;MNTKLVAALAVFCFIAIMVVPTVQTDAVTDTGYQSQLDANGQKVYQDVSDRFDSELNGTAPQNTLQIAVSLTDPELFSTEEEATAYATDIVNSALAALYYTKAESVWLWNLPITAVDVTVTCNSVEMSTPNNESGSYFMPVSVMFSLSVPDDMADDPSTVDANELYNRITELREARIEVTGSVSEKVKAIADRLHSVSIVDNPVAEDAPEGEEPAVTDVGNAYDALVTGSSSTEGLAAAFTYLCQYNGVEAYTVRGTIVTSDNPEDNSTECWNVVRNDDEAGTWYAVDVSMYDGDDRSPLMAGASTAVNLSGRGFSAIHVVDLDLVSENSLSPIQISATGFDWPDDRTFMEKYGTQVFAVILIAIIVAVLVYALRTGNV
;
A
#
# COMPACT_ATOMS: atom_id res chain seq x y z
N MET A 1 -57.45 -18.97 -17.02
CA MET A 1 -56.42 -18.21 -16.29
C MET A 1 -55.18 -19.07 -16.24
N ASN A 2 -54.18 -18.76 -17.07
CA ASN A 2 -53.07 -19.66 -17.36
C ASN A 2 -52.00 -19.61 -16.27
N THR A 3 -51.61 -20.79 -15.80
CA THR A 3 -50.57 -21.11 -14.79
C THR A 3 -49.18 -20.55 -15.09
N LYS A 4 -48.97 -19.90 -16.24
CA LYS A 4 -47.72 -19.24 -16.61
C LYS A 4 -47.55 -17.85 -15.99
N LEU A 5 -48.63 -17.20 -15.53
CA LEU A 5 -48.57 -15.86 -14.94
C LEU A 5 -48.28 -15.88 -13.43
N VAL A 6 -48.56 -17.00 -12.75
CA VAL A 6 -48.25 -17.20 -11.32
C VAL A 6 -46.77 -17.58 -11.12
N ALA A 7 -46.15 -18.27 -12.08
CA ALA A 7 -44.72 -18.59 -12.05
C ALA A 7 -43.84 -17.34 -12.25
N ALA A 8 -44.27 -16.38 -13.08
CA ALA A 8 -43.52 -15.14 -13.30
C ALA A 8 -43.52 -14.22 -12.07
N LEU A 9 -44.62 -14.18 -11.29
CA LEU A 9 -44.71 -13.35 -10.10
C LEU A 9 -43.89 -13.92 -8.92
N ALA A 10 -43.77 -15.25 -8.82
CA ALA A 10 -42.94 -15.90 -7.79
C ALA A 10 -41.43 -15.72 -8.04
N VAL A 11 -41.00 -15.63 -9.31
CA VAL A 11 -39.61 -15.33 -9.66
C VAL A 11 -39.26 -13.86 -9.38
N PHE A 12 -40.20 -12.93 -9.57
CA PHE A 12 -39.98 -11.52 -9.23
C PHE A 12 -39.94 -11.26 -7.71
N CYS A 13 -40.69 -12.00 -6.90
CA CYS A 13 -40.59 -11.88 -5.43
C CYS A 13 -39.33 -12.54 -4.83
N PHE A 14 -38.71 -13.51 -5.52
CA PHE A 14 -37.43 -14.10 -5.07
C PHE A 14 -36.20 -13.25 -5.43
N ILE A 15 -36.28 -12.43 -6.47
CA ILE A 15 -35.22 -11.48 -6.84
C ILE A 15 -35.20 -10.26 -5.90
N ALA A 16 -36.32 -9.94 -5.25
CA ALA A 16 -36.42 -8.82 -4.31
C ALA A 16 -35.96 -9.13 -2.86
N ILE A 17 -35.60 -10.38 -2.54
CA ILE A 17 -35.24 -10.80 -1.17
C ILE A 17 -33.73 -11.16 -1.04
N MET A 18 -32.95 -11.16 -2.13
CA MET A 18 -31.50 -11.43 -2.09
C MET A 18 -30.61 -10.19 -2.19
N VAL A 19 -31.15 -8.99 -1.98
CA VAL A 19 -30.33 -7.78 -1.77
C VAL A 19 -30.89 -7.02 -0.58
N VAL A 20 -30.78 -7.63 0.59
CA VAL A 20 -30.48 -6.82 1.78
C VAL A 20 -28.97 -6.85 1.85
N PRO A 21 -28.25 -5.75 1.58
CA PRO A 21 -26.89 -5.66 2.04
C PRO A 21 -27.01 -5.83 3.55
N THR A 22 -26.52 -6.95 4.07
CA THR A 22 -26.13 -6.99 5.47
C THR A 22 -25.13 -5.87 5.60
N VAL A 23 -25.59 -4.75 6.15
CA VAL A 23 -24.72 -3.70 6.67
C VAL A 23 -23.91 -4.42 7.74
N GLN A 24 -22.75 -4.93 7.34
CA GLN A 24 -21.69 -5.27 8.27
C GLN A 24 -21.21 -3.91 8.76
N THR A 25 -21.88 -3.41 9.79
CA THR A 25 -21.25 -2.51 10.73
C THR A 25 -20.05 -3.26 11.27
N ASP A 26 -18.86 -2.73 11.05
CA ASP A 26 -17.95 -2.34 12.13
C ASP A 26 -16.86 -1.47 11.52
N ALA A 27 -17.15 -0.16 11.40
CA ALA A 27 -16.11 0.82 11.26
C ALA A 27 -15.34 0.83 12.60
N VAL A 28 -14.25 0.07 12.65
CA VAL A 28 -13.25 0.23 13.71
C VAL A 28 -12.72 1.65 13.54
N THR A 29 -13.04 2.51 14.50
CA THR A 29 -12.41 3.82 14.66
C THR A 29 -10.95 3.59 15.04
N ASP A 30 -10.03 4.09 14.23
CA ASP A 30 -8.56 3.86 14.18
C ASP A 30 -8.09 2.60 13.43
N THR A 31 -7.84 2.75 12.13
CA THR A 31 -7.41 1.69 11.19
C THR A 31 -6.02 1.90 10.57
N GLY A 32 -5.29 2.96 10.94
CA GLY A 32 -3.94 3.22 10.42
C GLY A 32 -2.88 2.34 11.08
N TYR A 33 -1.66 2.31 10.54
CA TYR A 33 -0.57 1.50 11.13
C TYR A 33 -0.12 2.03 12.50
N GLN A 34 -0.09 3.35 12.68
CA GLN A 34 0.32 3.97 13.95
C GLN A 34 -0.58 3.56 15.12
N SER A 35 -1.89 3.43 14.90
CA SER A 35 -2.83 3.12 15.98
C SER A 35 -2.77 1.68 16.47
N GLN A 36 -2.05 0.81 15.75
CA GLN A 36 -1.82 -0.59 16.14
C GLN A 36 -0.65 -0.75 17.11
N LEU A 37 0.19 0.28 17.24
CA LEU A 37 1.34 0.28 18.12
C LEU A 37 0.91 0.41 19.59
N ASP A 38 1.63 -0.26 20.48
CA ASP A 38 1.50 -0.05 21.92
C ASP A 38 2.03 1.34 22.35
N ALA A 39 1.91 1.69 23.63
CA ALA A 39 2.31 3.01 24.11
C ALA A 39 3.79 3.33 23.87
N ASN A 40 4.68 2.34 23.99
CA ASN A 40 6.11 2.52 23.75
C ASN A 40 6.42 2.58 22.24
N GLY A 41 5.76 1.78 21.41
CA GLY A 41 5.83 1.84 19.95
C GLY A 41 5.32 3.17 19.41
N GLN A 42 4.20 3.69 19.93
CA GLN A 42 3.70 5.03 19.60
C GLN A 42 4.71 6.13 19.98
N LYS A 43 5.40 5.96 21.10
CA LYS A 43 6.46 6.88 21.52
C LYS A 43 7.66 6.85 20.55
N VAL A 44 8.11 5.66 20.13
CA VAL A 44 9.16 5.53 19.12
C VAL A 44 8.71 6.14 17.79
N TYR A 45 7.51 5.82 17.32
CA TYR A 45 6.93 6.39 16.11
C TYR A 45 6.95 7.93 16.15
N GLN A 46 6.47 8.51 17.24
CA GLN A 46 6.40 9.97 17.39
C GLN A 46 7.78 10.62 17.42
N ASP A 47 8.72 10.10 18.21
CA ASP A 47 10.06 10.69 18.35
C ASP A 47 10.86 10.60 17.04
N VAL A 48 10.73 9.49 16.30
CA VAL A 48 11.35 9.33 14.97
C VAL A 48 10.67 10.25 13.95
N SER A 49 9.33 10.28 13.94
CA SER A 49 8.54 11.16 13.08
C SER A 49 8.93 12.64 13.26
N ASP A 50 9.02 13.11 14.50
CA ASP A 50 9.40 14.49 14.83
C ASP A 50 10.85 14.77 14.41
N ARG A 51 11.74 13.78 14.55
CA ARG A 51 13.11 13.88 14.07
C ARG A 51 13.17 14.03 12.55
N PHE A 52 12.42 13.24 11.79
CA PHE A 52 12.33 13.39 10.34
C PHE A 52 11.76 14.74 9.95
N ASP A 53 10.65 15.17 10.56
CA ASP A 53 10.03 16.45 10.23
C ASP A 53 10.98 17.62 10.51
N SER A 54 11.80 17.54 11.57
CA SER A 54 12.84 18.53 11.86
C SER A 54 13.93 18.57 10.78
N GLU A 55 14.37 17.42 10.29
CA GLU A 55 15.45 17.33 9.30
C GLU A 55 14.94 17.72 7.90
N LEU A 56 13.75 17.25 7.49
CA LEU A 56 13.09 17.58 6.23
C LEU A 56 12.77 19.08 6.09
N ASN A 57 12.55 19.79 7.18
CA ASN A 57 12.33 21.24 7.19
C ASN A 57 13.62 22.04 7.43
N GLY A 58 14.75 21.35 7.64
CA GLY A 58 16.07 21.94 7.75
C GLY A 58 16.61 22.42 6.40
N THR A 59 17.74 23.13 6.45
CA THR A 59 18.49 23.57 5.25
C THR A 59 19.76 22.77 5.00
N ALA A 60 20.09 21.86 5.92
CA ALA A 60 21.25 20.97 5.87
C ALA A 60 20.87 19.65 6.59
N PRO A 61 19.98 18.83 5.99
CA PRO A 61 19.59 17.55 6.56
C PRO A 61 20.80 16.63 6.67
N GLN A 62 20.85 15.80 7.72
CA GLN A 62 21.97 14.88 7.92
C GLN A 62 21.77 13.57 7.16
N ASN A 63 22.83 13.04 6.53
CA ASN A 63 22.81 11.72 5.90
C ASN A 63 22.43 10.60 6.90
N THR A 64 22.95 10.68 8.13
CA THR A 64 22.69 9.68 9.18
C THR A 64 22.10 10.35 10.43
N LEU A 65 21.01 9.78 10.93
CA LEU A 65 20.33 10.19 12.14
C LEU A 65 20.58 9.18 13.25
N GLN A 66 21.13 9.65 14.36
CA GLN A 66 21.13 8.89 15.61
C GLN A 66 19.84 9.17 16.37
N ILE A 67 19.06 8.13 16.59
CA ILE A 67 17.79 8.20 17.32
C ILE A 67 18.02 7.61 18.70
N ALA A 68 17.58 8.34 19.74
CA ALA A 68 17.53 7.85 21.10
C ALA A 68 16.13 8.13 21.67
N VAL A 69 15.43 7.08 22.07
CA VAL A 69 14.07 7.16 22.61
C VAL A 69 14.08 6.67 24.05
N SER A 70 13.49 7.45 24.95
CA SER A 70 13.22 7.03 26.32
C SER A 70 11.83 6.40 26.39
N LEU A 71 11.76 5.14 26.82
CA LEU A 71 10.52 4.40 26.95
C LEU A 71 9.82 4.84 28.25
N THR A 72 8.53 5.17 28.14
CA THR A 72 7.78 5.80 29.24
C THR A 72 6.78 4.86 29.90
N ASP A 73 6.38 3.79 29.21
CA ASP A 73 5.46 2.80 29.75
C ASP A 73 6.25 1.59 30.28
N PRO A 74 6.26 1.34 31.60
CA PRO A 74 7.10 0.33 32.20
C PRO A 74 6.58 -1.09 31.94
N GLU A 75 7.31 -1.86 31.16
CA GLU A 75 7.06 -3.29 30.92
C GLU A 75 8.11 -4.17 31.64
N LEU A 76 7.65 -5.19 32.37
CA LEU A 76 8.50 -6.04 33.20
C LEU A 76 8.63 -7.45 32.62
N PHE A 77 9.88 -7.89 32.44
CA PHE A 77 10.23 -9.18 31.89
C PHE A 77 11.03 -10.02 32.89
N SER A 78 10.96 -11.34 32.75
CA SER A 78 11.66 -12.25 33.66
C SER A 78 13.15 -12.34 33.33
N THR A 79 13.53 -11.99 32.09
CA THR A 79 14.91 -11.98 31.62
C THR A 79 15.24 -10.69 30.87
N GLU A 80 16.52 -10.33 30.84
CA GLU A 80 17.01 -9.19 30.05
C GLU A 80 16.86 -9.42 28.54
N GLU A 81 16.93 -10.68 28.10
CA GLU A 81 16.74 -11.09 26.71
C GLU A 81 15.31 -10.81 26.23
N GLU A 82 14.30 -11.19 27.02
CA GLU A 82 12.89 -10.87 26.74
C GLU A 82 12.65 -9.35 26.67
N ALA A 83 13.22 -8.59 27.61
CA ALA A 83 13.11 -7.13 27.62
C ALA A 83 13.75 -6.49 26.38
N THR A 84 14.89 -7.03 25.94
CA THR A 84 15.61 -6.57 24.76
C THR A 84 14.85 -6.92 23.47
N ALA A 85 14.29 -8.12 23.39
CA ALA A 85 13.48 -8.56 22.26
C ALA A 85 12.24 -7.67 22.11
N TYR A 86 11.47 -7.47 23.20
CA TYR A 86 10.34 -6.55 23.20
C TYR A 86 10.72 -5.13 22.73
N ALA A 87 11.80 -4.57 23.29
CA ALA A 87 12.27 -3.23 22.92
C ALA A 87 12.73 -3.12 21.45
N THR A 88 13.21 -4.22 20.88
CA THR A 88 13.57 -4.29 19.45
C THR A 88 12.31 -4.38 18.59
N ASP A 89 11.34 -5.20 18.98
CA ASP A 89 10.08 -5.40 18.26
C ASP A 89 9.24 -4.12 18.19
N ILE A 90 9.20 -3.31 19.26
CA ILE A 90 8.52 -2.01 19.23
C ILE A 90 9.20 -1.03 18.26
N VAL A 91 10.53 -1.09 18.12
CA VAL A 91 11.27 -0.26 17.16
C VAL A 91 10.94 -0.72 15.75
N ASN A 92 11.02 -2.03 15.48
CA ASN A 92 10.68 -2.60 14.17
C ASN A 92 9.25 -2.26 13.75
N SER A 93 8.29 -2.41 14.66
CA SER A 93 6.87 -2.10 14.39
C SER A 93 6.65 -0.61 14.14
N ALA A 94 7.31 0.27 14.90
CA ALA A 94 7.23 1.71 14.70
C ALA A 94 7.86 2.16 13.37
N LEU A 95 9.04 1.60 13.02
CA LEU A 95 9.70 1.88 11.75
C LEU A 95 8.89 1.36 10.56
N ALA A 96 8.28 0.17 10.68
CA ALA A 96 7.36 -0.36 9.67
C ALA A 96 6.15 0.56 9.47
N ALA A 97 5.53 1.02 10.56
CA ALA A 97 4.40 1.94 10.48
C ALA A 97 4.79 3.26 9.81
N LEU A 98 5.97 3.80 10.12
CA LEU A 98 6.51 5.00 9.47
C LEU A 98 6.84 4.76 8.00
N TYR A 99 7.41 3.62 7.64
CA TYR A 99 7.75 3.29 6.25
C TYR A 99 6.49 3.26 5.38
N TYR A 100 5.44 2.58 5.85
CA TYR A 100 4.17 2.48 5.12
C TYR A 100 3.35 3.76 5.11
N THR A 101 3.68 4.71 6.00
CA THR A 101 2.91 5.95 6.15
C THR A 101 3.64 7.17 5.61
N LYS A 102 4.89 7.41 5.98
CA LYS A 102 5.60 8.66 5.67
C LYS A 102 6.56 8.49 4.50
N ALA A 103 6.03 8.48 3.29
CA ALA A 103 6.79 8.28 2.05
C ALA A 103 7.90 9.34 1.79
N GLU A 104 7.80 10.55 2.37
CA GLU A 104 8.85 11.59 2.28
C GLU A 104 10.07 11.30 3.20
N SER A 105 9.98 10.30 4.08
CA SER A 105 11.05 9.98 5.04
C SER A 105 12.22 9.29 4.35
N VAL A 106 13.13 10.07 3.76
CA VAL A 106 14.27 9.58 2.98
C VAL A 106 15.20 8.62 3.73
N TRP A 107 15.27 8.69 5.07
CA TRP A 107 16.04 7.76 5.90
C TRP A 107 15.37 6.39 6.08
N LEU A 108 14.13 6.24 5.63
CA LEU A 108 13.42 4.96 5.55
C LEU A 108 13.40 4.39 4.13
N TRP A 109 13.93 5.11 3.15
CA TRP A 109 14.09 4.54 1.82
C TRP A 109 15.11 3.41 1.90
N ASN A 110 14.76 2.28 1.29
CA ASN A 110 15.53 1.04 1.35
C ASN A 110 15.62 0.44 2.76
N LEU A 111 14.74 0.83 3.71
CA LEU A 111 14.61 0.15 5.01
C LEU A 111 13.61 -1.02 4.95
N PRO A 112 14.06 -2.28 5.12
CA PRO A 112 15.41 -2.74 4.87
C PRO A 112 15.55 -3.61 3.63
N ILE A 113 16.58 -3.29 2.85
CA ILE A 113 17.51 -4.26 2.29
C ILE A 113 18.63 -4.57 3.34
N THR A 114 18.70 -3.84 4.48
CA THR A 114 19.58 -4.14 5.64
C THR A 114 18.98 -3.75 7.01
N ALA A 115 18.75 -4.71 7.91
CA ALA A 115 18.13 -4.51 9.23
C ALA A 115 18.83 -3.44 10.11
N VAL A 116 18.05 -2.76 10.96
CA VAL A 116 18.58 -1.74 11.89
C VAL A 116 19.11 -2.39 13.15
N ASP A 117 20.36 -2.08 13.51
CA ASP A 117 20.94 -2.48 14.80
C ASP A 117 20.39 -1.60 15.93
N VAL A 118 19.62 -2.22 16.84
CA VAL A 118 19.02 -1.56 18.00
C VAL A 118 19.85 -1.84 19.26
N THR A 119 20.32 -0.77 19.91
CA THR A 119 20.92 -0.83 21.24
C THR A 119 19.85 -0.58 22.30
N VAL A 120 19.60 -1.55 23.17
CA VAL A 120 18.62 -1.45 24.26
C VAL A 120 19.32 -1.24 25.60
N THR A 121 18.80 -0.33 26.42
CA THR A 121 19.22 -0.19 27.83
C THR A 121 18.10 -0.70 28.74
N CYS A 122 18.45 -1.65 29.60
CA CYS A 122 17.55 -2.25 30.58
C CYS A 122 17.92 -1.85 32.00
N ASN A 123 16.91 -1.59 32.83
CA ASN A 123 17.06 -1.53 34.28
C ASN A 123 16.61 -2.86 34.89
N SER A 124 17.20 -3.24 36.02
CA SER A 124 16.72 -4.36 36.84
C SER A 124 15.95 -3.87 38.06
N VAL A 125 14.87 -4.57 38.38
CA VAL A 125 14.02 -4.32 39.55
C VAL A 125 13.92 -5.62 40.35
N GLU A 126 14.31 -5.55 41.61
CA GLU A 126 14.12 -6.65 42.56
C GLU A 126 12.71 -6.59 43.14
N MET A 127 11.93 -7.67 42.97
CA MET A 127 10.60 -7.78 43.55
C MET A 127 10.57 -8.92 44.57
N SER A 128 9.97 -8.65 45.73
CA SER A 128 9.76 -9.64 46.79
C SER A 128 8.26 -9.96 46.89
N THR A 129 7.89 -11.23 46.75
CA THR A 129 6.51 -11.66 47.01
C THR A 129 6.25 -11.76 48.52
N PRO A 130 4.98 -11.76 48.96
CA PRO A 130 4.62 -11.95 50.38
C PRO A 130 5.12 -13.28 50.98
N ASN A 131 5.55 -14.23 50.15
CA ASN A 131 6.07 -15.54 50.57
C ASN A 131 7.61 -15.59 50.66
N ASN A 132 8.32 -14.44 50.59
CA ASN A 132 9.79 -14.34 50.54
C ASN A 132 10.43 -14.97 49.29
N GLU A 133 9.68 -15.12 48.20
CA GLU A 133 10.28 -15.41 46.90
C GLU A 133 10.75 -14.06 46.32
N SER A 134 12.04 -13.98 45.99
CA SER A 134 12.62 -12.80 45.33
C SER A 134 12.93 -13.17 43.89
N GLY A 135 12.57 -12.28 42.97
CA GLY A 135 12.87 -12.40 41.55
C GLY A 135 13.37 -11.06 41.02
N SER A 136 14.43 -11.12 40.23
CA SER A 136 14.91 -9.99 39.44
C SER A 136 14.06 -9.90 38.16
N TYR A 137 13.52 -8.72 37.89
CA TYR A 137 12.82 -8.41 36.65
C TYR A 137 13.60 -7.35 35.88
N PHE A 138 13.47 -7.38 34.56
CA PHE A 138 14.14 -6.45 33.66
C PHE A 138 13.11 -5.57 32.97
N MET A 139 13.43 -4.29 32.82
CA MET A 139 12.58 -3.29 32.21
C MET A 139 13.40 -2.49 31.19
N PRO A 140 13.03 -2.48 29.91
CA PRO A 140 13.69 -1.64 28.93
C PRO A 140 13.32 -0.18 29.21
N VAL A 141 14.31 0.70 29.22
CA VAL A 141 14.12 2.13 29.56
C VAL A 141 14.49 3.08 28.44
N SER A 142 15.35 2.63 27.52
CA SER A 142 15.65 3.40 26.32
C SER A 142 16.15 2.50 25.19
N VAL A 143 15.89 2.95 23.97
CA VAL A 143 16.42 2.36 22.74
C VAL A 143 17.24 3.40 21.99
N MET A 144 18.30 2.96 21.33
CA MET A 144 19.13 3.80 20.48
C MET A 144 19.47 3.05 19.20
N PHE A 145 19.32 3.72 18.06
CA PHE A 145 19.59 3.15 16.75
C PHE A 145 19.96 4.25 15.75
N SER A 146 20.47 3.87 14.58
CA SER A 146 20.85 4.81 13.52
C SER A 146 20.08 4.52 12.24
N LEU A 147 19.65 5.59 11.56
CA LEU A 147 19.01 5.52 10.25
C LEU A 147 19.83 6.34 9.27
N SER A 148 20.12 5.80 8.10
CA SER A 148 20.87 6.48 7.05
C SER A 148 20.04 6.54 5.78
N VAL A 149 20.20 7.63 5.03
CA VAL A 149 19.69 7.69 3.66
C VAL A 149 20.44 6.67 2.78
N PRO A 150 19.82 6.19 1.69
CA PRO A 150 20.52 5.41 0.67
C PRO A 150 21.82 6.08 0.18
N ASP A 151 22.83 5.28 -0.13
CA ASP A 151 24.15 5.78 -0.56
C ASP A 151 24.05 6.66 -1.80
N ASP A 152 23.15 6.30 -2.72
CA ASP A 152 22.90 7.07 -3.92
C ASP A 152 22.21 8.41 -3.62
N MET A 153 21.58 8.60 -2.45
CA MET A 153 20.92 9.81 -1.94
C MET A 153 21.80 10.68 -1.03
N ALA A 154 22.84 10.10 -0.45
CA ALA A 154 23.73 10.75 0.50
C ALA A 154 24.57 11.87 -0.13
N ASP A 155 24.87 12.91 0.65
CA ASP A 155 25.86 13.92 0.25
C ASP A 155 27.24 13.27 0.02
N ASP A 156 27.81 13.43 -1.19
CA ASP A 156 29.18 13.01 -1.47
C ASP A 156 30.19 14.03 -0.89
N PRO A 157 30.99 13.66 0.13
CA PRO A 157 31.96 14.59 0.72
C PRO A 157 33.12 14.96 -0.23
N SER A 158 33.23 14.31 -1.38
CA SER A 158 34.25 14.56 -2.40
C SER A 158 33.82 15.57 -3.47
N THR A 159 32.52 15.87 -3.58
CA THR A 159 31.99 16.88 -4.50
C THR A 159 31.99 18.27 -3.86
N VAL A 160 31.86 19.32 -4.67
CA VAL A 160 31.81 20.71 -4.19
C VAL A 160 30.37 21.09 -3.76
N ASP A 161 29.38 20.26 -4.09
CA ASP A 161 27.97 20.46 -3.74
C ASP A 161 27.70 19.89 -2.35
N ALA A 162 27.95 20.69 -1.32
CA ALA A 162 27.81 20.29 0.09
C ALA A 162 26.35 20.16 0.59
N ASN A 163 25.38 19.76 -0.26
CA ASN A 163 23.95 19.67 0.09
C ASN A 163 23.09 18.88 -0.95
N GLU A 164 23.61 17.80 -1.51
CA GLU A 164 22.90 16.96 -2.50
C GLU A 164 21.58 16.39 -1.94
N LEU A 165 21.58 15.95 -0.69
CA LEU A 165 20.41 15.43 0.00
C LEU A 165 19.29 16.49 0.09
N TYR A 166 19.65 17.72 0.46
CA TYR A 166 18.70 18.83 0.48
C TYR A 166 18.13 19.13 -0.91
N ASN A 167 18.97 19.09 -1.94
CA ASN A 167 18.53 19.31 -3.31
C ASN A 167 17.54 18.22 -3.75
N ARG A 168 17.82 16.95 -3.45
CA ARG A 168 16.92 15.82 -3.77
C ARG A 168 15.57 15.92 -3.06
N ILE A 169 15.58 16.26 -1.77
CA ILE A 169 14.34 16.54 -1.01
C ILE A 169 13.56 17.68 -1.67
N THR A 170 14.25 18.73 -2.12
CA THR A 170 13.63 19.87 -2.80
C THR A 170 13.04 19.46 -4.15
N GLU A 171 13.76 18.69 -4.97
CA GLU A 171 13.30 18.21 -6.26
C GLU A 171 12.08 17.27 -6.13
N LEU A 172 12.08 16.36 -5.15
CA LEU A 172 10.89 15.54 -4.82
C LEU A 172 9.67 16.42 -4.51
N ARG A 173 9.87 17.46 -3.70
CA ARG A 173 8.83 18.41 -3.32
C ARG A 173 8.30 19.24 -4.49
N GLU A 174 9.17 19.58 -5.43
CA GLU A 174 8.82 20.29 -6.67
C GLU A 174 8.12 19.37 -7.68
N ALA A 175 8.37 18.06 -7.64
CA ALA A 175 7.71 17.07 -8.51
C ALA A 175 6.25 16.78 -8.11
N ARG A 176 5.80 17.28 -6.95
CA ARG A 176 4.40 17.14 -6.51
C ARG A 176 3.43 17.82 -7.46
N ILE A 177 2.23 17.25 -7.53
CA ILE A 177 1.11 17.81 -8.28
C ILE A 177 -0.06 18.09 -7.35
N GLU A 178 -0.66 19.27 -7.49
CA GLU A 178 -1.93 19.59 -6.83
C GLU A 178 -3.08 19.07 -7.70
N VAL A 179 -3.97 18.32 -7.08
CA VAL A 179 -5.13 17.69 -7.70
C VAL A 179 -6.37 18.03 -6.88
N THR A 180 -7.37 18.58 -7.56
CA THR A 180 -8.65 18.96 -6.95
C THR A 180 -9.76 18.01 -7.38
N GLY A 181 -10.75 17.78 -6.52
CA GLY A 181 -11.88 16.90 -6.82
C GLY A 181 -12.27 16.02 -5.63
N SER A 182 -13.15 15.06 -5.88
CA SER A 182 -13.42 13.94 -4.97
C SER A 182 -12.17 13.09 -4.73
N VAL A 183 -12.18 12.22 -3.73
CA VAL A 183 -11.08 11.27 -3.48
C VAL A 183 -10.84 10.41 -4.71
N SER A 184 -11.90 9.91 -5.36
CA SER A 184 -11.79 9.08 -6.57
C SER A 184 -11.19 9.83 -7.76
N GLU A 185 -11.55 11.10 -7.97
CA GLU A 185 -10.95 11.95 -9.01
C GLU A 185 -9.45 12.17 -8.74
N LYS A 186 -9.07 12.40 -7.47
CA LYS A 186 -7.68 12.55 -7.06
C LYS A 186 -6.87 11.27 -7.28
N VAL A 187 -7.38 10.14 -6.81
CA VAL A 187 -6.74 8.81 -6.99
C VAL A 187 -6.48 8.54 -8.45
N LYS A 188 -7.48 8.75 -9.32
CA LYS A 188 -7.31 8.52 -10.76
C LYS A 188 -6.24 9.43 -11.36
N ALA A 189 -6.29 10.73 -11.09
CA ALA A 189 -5.33 11.67 -11.67
C ALA A 189 -3.89 11.43 -11.18
N ILE A 190 -3.72 11.00 -9.92
CA ILE A 190 -2.41 10.59 -9.39
C ILE A 190 -1.94 9.31 -10.09
N ALA A 191 -2.81 8.30 -10.25
CA ALA A 191 -2.47 7.08 -10.96
C ALA A 191 -2.11 7.34 -12.44
N ASP A 192 -2.88 8.20 -13.14
CA ASP A 192 -2.60 8.63 -14.51
C ASP A 192 -1.21 9.28 -14.63
N ARG A 193 -0.81 10.07 -13.62
CA ARG A 193 0.53 10.71 -13.59
C ARG A 193 1.63 9.66 -13.48
N LEU A 194 1.44 8.68 -12.61
CA LEU A 194 2.42 7.63 -12.33
C LEU A 194 2.45 6.52 -13.37
N HIS A 195 1.42 6.36 -14.19
CA HIS A 195 1.36 5.38 -15.29
C HIS A 195 2.52 5.54 -16.32
N SER A 196 3.10 6.74 -16.41
CA SER A 196 4.24 7.01 -17.30
C SER A 196 5.60 6.60 -16.74
N VAL A 197 5.67 6.17 -15.47
CA VAL A 197 6.90 5.75 -14.81
C VAL A 197 7.30 4.37 -15.34
N SER A 198 8.57 4.23 -15.73
CA SER A 198 9.10 2.93 -16.16
C SER A 198 9.32 2.03 -14.95
N ILE A 199 8.65 0.88 -14.92
CA ILE A 199 8.87 -0.13 -13.89
C ILE A 199 10.20 -0.85 -14.16
N VAL A 200 11.05 -0.93 -13.15
CA VAL A 200 12.31 -1.69 -13.21
C VAL A 200 12.21 -2.84 -12.22
N ASP A 201 12.43 -4.06 -12.70
CA ASP A 201 12.59 -5.22 -11.84
C ASP A 201 13.95 -5.11 -11.13
N ASN A 202 13.96 -5.10 -9.81
CA ASN A 202 15.21 -5.24 -9.06
C ASN A 202 15.79 -6.62 -9.36
N PRO A 203 16.99 -6.74 -9.94
CA PRO A 203 17.58 -8.04 -10.18
C PRO A 203 17.77 -8.74 -8.83
N VAL A 204 17.16 -9.92 -8.68
CA VAL A 204 17.44 -10.80 -7.55
C VAL A 204 18.92 -11.18 -7.65
N ALA A 205 19.64 -11.20 -6.53
CA ALA A 205 21.08 -11.53 -6.51
C ALA A 205 21.41 -12.88 -7.18
N GLU A 206 20.43 -13.76 -7.32
CA GLU A 206 20.53 -15.08 -7.96
C GLU A 206 20.59 -15.03 -9.50
N ASP A 207 20.17 -13.93 -10.13
CA ASP A 207 20.19 -13.74 -11.59
C ASP A 207 21.46 -13.00 -12.08
N ALA A 208 22.37 -12.63 -11.17
CA ALA A 208 23.64 -12.03 -11.52
C ALA A 208 24.57 -13.06 -12.21
N PRO A 209 25.25 -12.70 -13.33
CA PRO A 209 26.24 -13.58 -13.94
C PRO A 209 27.31 -14.02 -12.93
N GLU A 210 27.68 -15.31 -12.91
CA GLU A 210 28.72 -15.81 -12.00
C GLU A 210 29.99 -14.93 -12.06
N GLY A 211 30.30 -14.24 -10.95
CA GLY A 211 31.49 -13.41 -10.80
C GLY A 211 31.27 -11.91 -10.92
N GLU A 212 30.04 -11.45 -11.14
CA GLU A 212 29.64 -10.04 -11.00
C GLU A 212 28.76 -9.89 -9.75
N GLU A 213 29.12 -8.96 -8.86
CA GLU A 213 28.18 -8.52 -7.81
C GLU A 213 26.97 -7.92 -8.53
N PRO A 214 25.72 -8.29 -8.17
CA PRO A 214 24.54 -7.64 -8.73
C PRO A 214 24.72 -6.13 -8.53
N ALA A 215 24.65 -5.37 -9.63
CA ALA A 215 24.48 -3.94 -9.51
C ALA A 215 23.09 -3.75 -8.90
N VAL A 216 23.05 -3.63 -7.58
CA VAL A 216 21.85 -3.21 -6.87
C VAL A 216 21.63 -1.77 -7.29
N THR A 217 20.93 -1.58 -8.40
CA THR A 217 20.35 -0.29 -8.72
C THR A 217 19.16 -0.17 -7.79
N ASP A 218 19.39 0.40 -6.61
CA ASP A 218 18.44 0.61 -5.52
C ASP A 218 17.33 1.62 -5.91
N VAL A 219 16.67 1.37 -7.04
CA VAL A 219 15.64 2.25 -7.58
C VAL A 219 14.30 1.86 -6.97
N GLY A 220 14.05 2.29 -5.74
CA GLY A 220 12.95 1.78 -4.91
C GLY A 220 12.20 2.82 -4.10
N ASN A 221 12.32 4.11 -4.44
CA ASN A 221 11.78 5.19 -3.62
C ASN A 221 10.95 6.22 -4.42
N ALA A 222 10.27 7.11 -3.69
CA ALA A 222 9.37 8.10 -4.29
C ALA A 222 10.10 9.12 -5.18
N TYR A 223 11.38 9.42 -4.90
CA TYR A 223 12.17 10.32 -5.73
C TYR A 223 12.45 9.70 -7.10
N ASP A 224 12.80 8.42 -7.15
CA ASP A 224 13.02 7.75 -8.42
C ASP A 224 11.76 7.72 -9.28
N ALA A 225 10.63 7.37 -8.70
CA ALA A 225 9.37 7.38 -9.44
C ALA A 225 8.97 8.78 -9.95
N LEU A 226 9.14 9.84 -9.15
CA LEU A 226 8.62 11.18 -9.48
C LEU A 226 9.60 12.09 -10.23
N VAL A 227 10.89 11.95 -9.97
CA VAL A 227 11.94 12.82 -10.50
C VAL A 227 12.70 12.14 -11.63
N THR A 228 13.17 10.91 -11.42
CA THR A 228 13.93 10.19 -12.47
C THR A 228 13.01 9.53 -13.50
N GLY A 229 11.78 9.17 -13.11
CA GLY A 229 10.75 8.60 -13.97
C GLY A 229 10.90 7.09 -14.19
N SER A 230 11.71 6.41 -13.37
CA SER A 230 11.94 4.98 -13.43
C SER A 230 12.07 4.44 -12.00
N SER A 231 11.33 3.39 -11.62
CA SER A 231 11.37 2.84 -10.26
C SER A 231 10.79 1.44 -10.15
N SER A 232 11.10 0.71 -9.08
CA SER A 232 10.38 -0.52 -8.69
C SER A 232 8.95 -0.24 -8.18
N THR A 233 8.21 -1.31 -7.87
CA THR A 233 6.84 -1.21 -7.31
C THR A 233 6.83 -0.54 -5.94
N GLU A 234 7.88 -0.70 -5.13
CA GLU A 234 8.09 0.02 -3.86
C GLU A 234 8.08 1.54 -4.07
N GLY A 235 8.89 2.05 -5.00
CA GLY A 235 9.00 3.48 -5.23
C GLY A 235 7.74 4.07 -5.89
N LEU A 236 7.07 3.29 -6.74
CA LEU A 236 5.74 3.65 -7.28
C LEU A 236 4.69 3.77 -6.18
N ALA A 237 4.61 2.79 -5.27
CA ALA A 237 3.68 2.83 -4.15
C ALA A 237 4.03 3.97 -3.18
N ALA A 238 5.31 4.21 -2.89
CA ALA A 238 5.75 5.34 -2.08
C ALA A 238 5.38 6.69 -2.72
N ALA A 239 5.60 6.85 -4.03
CA ALA A 239 5.21 8.05 -4.76
C ALA A 239 3.70 8.27 -4.77
N PHE A 240 2.91 7.21 -4.92
CA PHE A 240 1.44 7.30 -4.82
C PHE A 240 1.01 7.76 -3.43
N THR A 241 1.52 7.12 -2.36
CA THR A 241 1.27 7.54 -0.97
C THR A 241 1.63 9.00 -0.75
N TYR A 242 2.81 9.43 -1.21
CA TYR A 242 3.29 10.80 -1.10
C TYR A 242 2.35 11.80 -1.78
N LEU A 243 1.95 11.54 -3.02
CA LEU A 243 1.06 12.42 -3.78
C LEU A 243 -0.36 12.44 -3.18
N CYS A 244 -0.88 11.30 -2.70
CA CYS A 244 -2.16 11.25 -2.01
C CYS A 244 -2.17 12.12 -0.76
N GLN A 245 -1.14 11.99 0.09
CA GLN A 245 -1.03 12.75 1.33
C GLN A 245 -0.89 14.25 1.08
N TYR A 246 -0.08 14.64 0.09
CA TYR A 246 0.01 16.03 -0.33
C TYR A 246 -1.34 16.62 -0.75
N ASN A 247 -2.19 15.80 -1.38
CA ASN A 247 -3.53 16.18 -1.82
C ASN A 247 -4.63 15.94 -0.78
N GLY A 248 -4.27 15.66 0.48
CA GLY A 248 -5.20 15.44 1.58
C GLY A 248 -6.05 14.17 1.44
N VAL A 249 -5.52 13.14 0.78
CA VAL A 249 -6.10 11.79 0.71
C VAL A 249 -5.31 10.90 1.65
N GLU A 250 -5.99 10.30 2.63
CA GLU A 250 -5.38 9.32 3.53
C GLU A 250 -5.06 8.04 2.74
N ALA A 251 -3.76 7.74 2.62
CA ALA A 251 -3.26 6.58 1.90
C ALA A 251 -2.03 6.02 2.60
N TYR A 252 -1.85 4.70 2.46
CA TYR A 252 -0.71 3.98 2.99
C TYR A 252 -0.16 3.01 1.95
N THR A 253 1.15 2.81 1.98
CA THR A 253 1.80 1.74 1.22
C THR A 253 1.54 0.40 1.89
N VAL A 254 1.40 -0.65 1.10
CA VAL A 254 1.24 -2.03 1.54
C VAL A 254 2.27 -2.87 0.80
N ARG A 255 2.98 -3.72 1.54
CA ARG A 255 3.87 -4.74 0.97
C ARG A 255 3.16 -6.09 0.99
N GLY A 256 3.52 -6.96 0.06
CA GLY A 256 3.12 -8.35 0.12
C GLY A 256 3.57 -9.14 -1.11
N THR A 257 2.88 -10.24 -1.33
CA THR A 257 3.13 -11.15 -2.46
C THR A 257 2.02 -11.03 -3.48
N ILE A 258 2.39 -10.93 -4.77
CA ILE A 258 1.46 -11.04 -5.89
C ILE A 258 1.49 -12.48 -6.43
N VAL A 259 0.34 -13.14 -6.34
CA VAL A 259 0.15 -14.53 -6.77
C VAL A 259 -0.29 -14.55 -8.23
N THR A 260 0.67 -14.70 -9.14
CA THR A 260 0.43 -14.68 -10.59
C THR A 260 0.10 -16.07 -11.15
N SER A 261 0.52 -17.14 -10.47
CA SER A 261 0.29 -18.52 -10.88
C SER A 261 0.13 -19.44 -9.66
N ASP A 262 -0.21 -20.71 -9.90
CA ASP A 262 -0.25 -21.72 -8.82
C ASP A 262 1.17 -22.24 -8.48
N ASN A 263 2.20 -21.81 -9.21
CA ASN A 263 3.61 -22.10 -8.93
C ASN A 263 4.20 -21.01 -8.01
N PRO A 264 4.61 -21.33 -6.78
CA PRO A 264 5.14 -20.33 -5.85
C PRO A 264 6.36 -19.56 -6.33
N GLU A 265 7.16 -20.15 -7.24
CA GLU A 265 8.35 -19.51 -7.82
C GLU A 265 8.02 -18.36 -8.79
N ASP A 266 6.77 -18.29 -9.27
CA ASP A 266 6.32 -17.21 -10.16
C ASP A 266 5.75 -16.02 -9.38
N ASN A 267 5.72 -16.10 -8.05
CA ASN A 267 5.22 -15.05 -7.18
C ASN A 267 6.31 -14.01 -6.92
N SER A 268 5.92 -12.73 -6.95
CA SER A 268 6.80 -11.59 -6.69
C SER A 268 6.42 -10.93 -5.37
N THR A 269 7.42 -10.48 -4.60
CA THR A 269 7.19 -9.51 -3.54
C THR A 269 7.06 -8.14 -4.18
N GLU A 270 5.95 -7.46 -3.91
CA GLU A 270 5.66 -6.15 -4.49
C GLU A 270 5.00 -5.23 -3.46
N CYS A 271 4.92 -3.95 -3.82
CA CYS A 271 4.18 -2.95 -3.05
C CYS A 271 3.03 -2.34 -3.85
N TRP A 272 1.92 -2.12 -3.17
CA TRP A 272 0.75 -1.40 -3.65
C TRP A 272 0.27 -0.43 -2.56
N ASN A 273 -0.93 0.12 -2.69
CA ASN A 273 -1.48 1.09 -1.76
C ASN A 273 -2.86 0.72 -1.25
N VAL A 274 -3.23 1.31 -0.12
CA VAL A 274 -4.62 1.44 0.31
C VAL A 274 -4.95 2.91 0.48
N VAL A 275 -6.17 3.30 0.12
CA VAL A 275 -6.68 4.66 0.18
C VAL A 275 -8.04 4.65 0.87
N ARG A 276 -8.23 5.63 1.76
CA ARG A 276 -9.50 5.85 2.42
C ARG A 276 -10.35 6.81 1.61
N ASN A 277 -11.55 6.36 1.26
CA ASN A 277 -12.56 7.20 0.63
C ASN A 277 -13.46 7.84 1.71
N ASP A 278 -13.08 9.03 2.16
CA ASP A 278 -13.91 9.80 3.09
C ASP A 278 -15.19 10.37 2.46
N ASP A 279 -15.29 10.38 1.13
CA ASP A 279 -16.55 10.69 0.45
C ASP A 279 -17.60 9.56 0.67
N GLU A 280 -17.16 8.34 0.99
CA GLU A 280 -18.00 7.16 1.24
C GLU A 280 -17.71 6.49 2.59
N ALA A 281 -18.26 7.08 3.66
CA ALA A 281 -18.23 6.53 5.01
C ALA A 281 -16.82 6.16 5.56
N GLY A 282 -15.75 6.70 4.97
CA GLY A 282 -14.37 6.39 5.36
C GLY A 282 -13.92 4.98 4.97
N THR A 283 -14.42 4.46 3.85
CA THR A 283 -14.13 3.08 3.41
C THR A 283 -12.75 2.97 2.77
N TRP A 284 -12.00 1.93 3.13
CA TRP A 284 -10.69 1.64 2.53
C TRP A 284 -10.80 0.85 1.23
N TYR A 285 -9.98 1.20 0.25
CA TYR A 285 -9.85 0.48 -1.01
C TYR A 285 -8.39 0.27 -1.35
N ALA A 286 -8.06 -0.81 -2.05
CA ALA A 286 -6.74 -1.03 -2.60
C ALA A 286 -6.53 -0.22 -3.89
N VAL A 287 -5.30 0.23 -4.11
CA VAL A 287 -4.82 0.81 -5.36
C VAL A 287 -3.52 0.14 -5.74
N ASP A 288 -3.45 -0.38 -6.97
CA ASP A 288 -2.19 -0.85 -7.55
C ASP A 288 -1.90 -0.09 -8.84
N VAL A 289 -0.95 0.84 -8.74
CA VAL A 289 -0.53 1.70 -9.86
C VAL A 289 0.35 0.94 -10.84
N SER A 290 1.05 -0.11 -10.39
CA SER A 290 1.91 -0.92 -11.26
C SER A 290 1.10 -1.73 -12.27
N MET A 291 -0.11 -2.14 -11.89
CA MET A 291 -1.07 -2.85 -12.75
C MET A 291 -2.05 -1.92 -13.48
N TYR A 292 -2.04 -0.61 -13.19
CA TYR A 292 -2.95 0.33 -13.85
C TYR A 292 -2.49 0.62 -15.28
N ASP A 293 -3.36 0.34 -16.27
CA ASP A 293 -3.04 0.48 -17.69
C ASP A 293 -3.55 1.79 -18.33
N GLY A 294 -4.12 2.69 -17.53
CA GLY A 294 -4.70 3.96 -18.00
C GLY A 294 -6.18 3.86 -18.41
N ASP A 295 -6.63 2.68 -18.86
CA ASP A 295 -7.97 2.47 -19.42
C ASP A 295 -8.89 1.71 -18.43
N ASP A 296 -8.39 0.67 -17.77
CA ASP A 296 -9.11 -0.13 -16.78
C ASP A 296 -8.87 0.42 -15.37
N ARG A 297 -9.97 0.72 -14.68
CA ARG A 297 -9.94 1.22 -13.29
C ARG A 297 -9.87 0.08 -12.27
N SER A 298 -9.76 -1.19 -12.69
CA SER A 298 -9.86 -2.33 -11.78
C SER A 298 -8.69 -2.59 -10.83
N PRO A 299 -7.53 -1.92 -10.92
CA PRO A 299 -6.70 -1.80 -9.74
C PRO A 299 -6.86 -0.46 -9.03
N LEU A 300 -7.70 0.47 -9.50
CA LEU A 300 -7.97 1.75 -8.84
C LEU A 300 -9.19 1.66 -7.92
N MET A 301 -8.96 1.77 -6.61
CA MET A 301 -9.98 1.66 -5.57
C MET A 301 -10.72 0.31 -5.62
N ALA A 302 -9.94 -0.76 -5.72
CA ALA A 302 -10.40 -2.13 -5.67
C ALA A 302 -10.84 -2.55 -4.26
N GLY A 303 -11.88 -3.37 -4.17
CA GLY A 303 -12.23 -4.11 -2.97
C GLY A 303 -11.69 -5.53 -3.05
N ALA A 304 -11.77 -6.28 -1.96
CA ALA A 304 -11.24 -7.63 -1.85
C ALA A 304 -11.71 -8.58 -2.97
N SER A 305 -12.96 -8.45 -3.43
CA SER A 305 -13.53 -9.25 -4.51
C SER A 305 -13.48 -8.60 -5.90
N THR A 306 -12.89 -7.41 -6.04
CA THR A 306 -12.75 -6.76 -7.35
C THR A 306 -11.86 -7.61 -8.24
N ALA A 307 -12.34 -7.96 -9.43
CA ALA A 307 -11.58 -8.78 -10.36
C ALA A 307 -10.42 -7.96 -10.95
N VAL A 308 -9.20 -8.27 -10.56
CA VAL A 308 -7.98 -7.71 -11.16
C VAL A 308 -7.44 -8.75 -12.13
N ASN A 309 -7.05 -8.30 -13.33
CA ASN A 309 -6.60 -9.11 -14.46
C ASN A 309 -7.69 -9.95 -15.21
N LEU A 310 -7.30 -10.50 -16.37
CA LEU A 310 -8.17 -11.29 -17.27
C LEU A 310 -8.60 -12.65 -16.70
N SER A 311 -7.99 -13.13 -15.62
CA SER A 311 -8.31 -14.42 -14.99
C SER A 311 -9.58 -14.37 -14.13
N GLY A 312 -10.08 -13.16 -13.81
CA GLY A 312 -11.31 -12.97 -13.05
C GLY A 312 -11.20 -13.28 -11.55
N ARG A 313 -9.98 -13.44 -11.02
CA ARG A 313 -9.70 -13.59 -9.58
C ARG A 313 -9.84 -12.24 -8.87
N GLY A 314 -10.34 -12.26 -7.64
CA GLY A 314 -10.49 -11.06 -6.81
C GLY A 314 -9.14 -10.51 -6.32
N PHE A 315 -9.09 -9.22 -6.02
CA PHE A 315 -7.88 -8.50 -5.56
C PHE A 315 -7.15 -9.23 -4.43
N SER A 316 -7.84 -9.57 -3.34
CA SER A 316 -7.23 -10.22 -2.18
C SER A 316 -6.90 -11.71 -2.40
N ALA A 317 -7.29 -12.29 -3.53
CA ALA A 317 -6.85 -13.64 -3.92
C ALA A 317 -5.50 -13.61 -4.66
N ILE A 318 -5.10 -12.46 -5.17
CA ILE A 318 -3.84 -12.24 -5.89
C ILE A 318 -2.86 -11.47 -5.01
N HIS A 319 -3.33 -10.44 -4.28
CA HIS A 319 -2.50 -9.60 -3.42
C HIS A 319 -2.58 -10.11 -1.98
N VAL A 320 -1.57 -10.87 -1.57
CA VAL A 320 -1.46 -11.41 -0.21
C VAL A 320 -0.56 -10.49 0.59
N VAL A 321 -1.13 -9.76 1.55
CA VAL A 321 -0.38 -8.78 2.35
C VAL A 321 0.67 -9.48 3.23
N ASP A 322 1.88 -8.93 3.23
CA ASP A 322 2.98 -9.24 4.13
C ASP A 322 3.71 -7.94 4.47
N LEU A 323 3.54 -7.45 5.69
CA LEU A 323 4.03 -6.14 6.12
C LEU A 323 5.43 -6.21 6.73
N ASP A 324 6.06 -7.37 6.76
CA ASP A 324 7.42 -7.48 7.27
C ASP A 324 8.39 -6.79 6.31
N LEU A 325 9.27 -5.95 6.82
CA LEU A 325 10.27 -5.26 6.00
C LEU A 325 11.56 -6.10 5.86
N VAL A 326 12.06 -6.67 6.97
CA VAL A 326 13.09 -7.77 7.04
C VAL A 326 12.89 -8.61 8.30
N SER A 327 12.50 -7.96 9.39
CA SER A 327 12.13 -8.60 10.64
C SER A 327 10.61 -8.62 10.79
N GLU A 328 10.11 -9.63 11.51
CA GLU A 328 8.71 -9.68 11.94
C GLU A 328 8.33 -8.39 12.68
N ASN A 329 7.10 -7.95 12.45
CA ASN A 329 6.50 -6.85 13.20
C ASN A 329 5.06 -7.15 13.58
N SER A 330 4.46 -6.31 14.42
CA SER A 330 3.11 -6.55 14.94
C SER A 330 1.99 -5.95 14.09
N LEU A 331 2.29 -5.32 12.95
CA LEU A 331 1.29 -4.66 12.13
C LEU A 331 0.42 -5.66 11.40
N SER A 332 -0.87 -5.34 11.39
CA SER A 332 -1.90 -6.06 10.66
C SER A 332 -2.33 -5.26 9.41
N PRO A 333 -2.72 -5.97 8.35
CA PRO A 333 -3.21 -5.34 7.12
C PRO A 333 -4.45 -4.51 7.36
N ILE A 334 -4.49 -3.34 6.73
CA ILE A 334 -5.67 -2.48 6.70
C ILE A 334 -6.79 -3.20 5.94
N GLN A 335 -7.96 -3.28 6.57
CA GLN A 335 -9.10 -3.97 6.01
C GLN A 335 -9.76 -3.13 4.92
N ILE A 336 -9.67 -3.60 3.68
CA ILE A 336 -10.34 -2.98 2.52
C ILE A 336 -11.79 -3.45 2.40
N SER A 337 -12.59 -2.65 1.68
CA SER A 337 -13.97 -2.99 1.30
C SER A 337 -14.03 -4.35 0.62
N ALA A 338 -15.11 -5.10 0.84
CA ALA A 338 -15.36 -6.32 0.09
C ALA A 338 -15.52 -6.03 -1.42
N THR A 339 -16.23 -4.97 -1.77
CA THR A 339 -16.52 -4.57 -3.16
C THR A 339 -15.72 -3.35 -3.56
N GLY A 340 -15.29 -3.27 -4.82
CA GLY A 340 -14.64 -2.07 -5.36
C GLY A 340 -15.54 -0.84 -5.38
N PHE A 341 -14.91 0.31 -5.55
CA PHE A 341 -15.59 1.58 -5.74
C PHE A 341 -16.48 1.54 -6.98
N ASP A 342 -17.71 2.06 -6.88
CA ASP A 342 -18.66 2.12 -8.00
C ASP A 342 -18.32 3.31 -8.89
N TRP A 343 -17.31 3.11 -9.72
CA TRP A 343 -16.87 4.10 -10.69
C TRP A 343 -18.03 4.53 -11.61
N PRO A 344 -18.23 5.85 -11.84
CA PRO A 344 -19.19 6.30 -12.84
C PRO A 344 -18.89 5.63 -14.18
N ASP A 345 -19.90 4.95 -14.74
CA ASP A 345 -19.81 4.22 -16.00
C ASP A 345 -19.51 5.21 -17.14
N ASP A 346 -18.24 5.29 -17.50
CA ASP A 346 -17.67 6.17 -18.52
C ASP A 346 -17.52 5.47 -19.88
N ARG A 347 -17.87 4.18 -19.95
CA ARG A 347 -17.89 3.43 -21.21
C ARG A 347 -18.77 4.11 -22.23
N THR A 348 -18.29 4.16 -23.46
CA THR A 348 -19.05 4.73 -24.57
C THR A 348 -20.33 3.89 -24.82
N PHE A 349 -21.36 4.50 -25.42
CA PHE A 349 -22.61 3.79 -25.74
C PHE A 349 -22.35 2.49 -26.53
N MET A 350 -21.34 2.48 -27.40
CA MET A 350 -20.97 1.30 -28.20
C MET A 350 -20.20 0.25 -27.39
N GLU A 351 -19.42 0.61 -26.38
CA GLU A 351 -18.84 -0.38 -25.46
C GLU A 351 -19.92 -1.02 -24.59
N LYS A 352 -20.88 -0.22 -24.12
CA LYS A 352 -21.94 -0.69 -23.23
C LYS A 352 -23.00 -1.53 -23.94
N TYR A 353 -23.36 -1.13 -25.16
CA TYR A 353 -24.48 -1.70 -25.89
C TYR A 353 -24.09 -2.27 -27.25
N GLY A 354 -22.82 -2.25 -27.64
CA GLY A 354 -22.38 -2.65 -28.98
C GLY A 354 -22.85 -4.05 -29.35
N THR A 355 -22.70 -5.01 -28.45
CA THR A 355 -23.16 -6.40 -28.66
C THR A 355 -24.68 -6.46 -28.87
N GLN A 356 -25.46 -5.71 -28.09
CA GLN A 356 -26.92 -5.63 -28.23
C GLN A 356 -27.32 -4.91 -29.51
N VAL A 357 -26.63 -3.83 -29.87
CA VAL A 357 -26.84 -3.06 -31.11
C VAL A 357 -26.55 -3.94 -32.33
N PHE A 358 -25.42 -4.66 -32.33
CA PHE A 358 -25.08 -5.63 -33.37
C PHE A 358 -26.12 -6.75 -33.48
N ALA A 359 -26.57 -7.29 -32.35
CA ALA A 359 -27.62 -8.30 -32.34
C ALA A 359 -28.94 -7.78 -32.94
N VAL A 360 -29.35 -6.55 -32.60
CA VAL A 360 -30.54 -5.91 -33.16
C VAL A 360 -30.40 -5.68 -34.67
N ILE A 361 -29.23 -5.20 -35.14
CA ILE A 361 -28.94 -5.03 -36.57
C ILE A 361 -29.02 -6.36 -37.31
N LEU A 362 -28.43 -7.42 -36.74
CA LEU A 362 -28.41 -8.75 -37.35
C LEU A 362 -29.83 -9.34 -37.44
N ILE A 363 -30.64 -9.16 -36.40
CA ILE A 363 -32.07 -9.53 -36.41
C ILE A 363 -32.82 -8.74 -37.49
N ALA A 364 -32.60 -7.43 -37.60
CA ALA A 364 -33.25 -6.60 -38.62
C ALA A 364 -32.90 -7.04 -40.05
N ILE A 365 -31.64 -7.40 -40.30
CA ILE A 365 -31.19 -7.94 -41.59
C ILE A 365 -31.88 -9.28 -41.89
N ILE A 366 -31.92 -10.21 -40.93
CA ILE A 366 -32.58 -11.50 -41.10
C ILE A 366 -34.07 -11.31 -41.44
N VAL A 367 -34.77 -10.43 -40.71
CA VAL A 367 -36.18 -10.13 -40.96
C VAL A 367 -36.37 -9.52 -42.35
N ALA A 368 -35.50 -8.59 -42.77
CA ALA A 368 -35.57 -7.99 -44.10
C ALA A 368 -35.35 -9.02 -45.22
N VAL A 369 -34.40 -9.95 -45.04
CA VAL A 369 -34.12 -11.04 -45.98
C VAL A 369 -35.30 -12.01 -46.06
N LEU A 370 -35.91 -12.38 -44.92
CA LEU A 370 -37.10 -13.24 -44.88
C LEU A 370 -38.29 -12.58 -45.56
N VAL A 371 -38.55 -11.29 -45.30
CA VAL A 371 -39.63 -10.53 -45.95
C VAL A 371 -39.38 -10.42 -47.46
N TYR A 372 -38.14 -10.22 -47.89
CA TYR A 372 -37.77 -10.19 -49.30
C TYR A 372 -37.98 -11.55 -49.97
N ALA A 373 -37.48 -12.64 -49.37
CA ALA A 373 -37.65 -13.99 -49.88
C ALA A 373 -39.13 -14.39 -50.01
N LEU A 374 -39.96 -14.04 -48.99
CA LEU A 374 -41.40 -14.22 -49.02
C LEU A 374 -42.09 -13.41 -50.14
N ARG A 375 -41.60 -12.20 -50.43
CA ARG A 375 -42.14 -11.36 -51.51
C ARG A 375 -41.72 -11.82 -52.90
N THR A 376 -40.53 -12.37 -53.06
CA THR A 376 -40.01 -12.84 -54.36
C THR A 376 -40.33 -14.31 -54.65
N GLY A 377 -41.00 -15.02 -53.73
CA GLY A 377 -41.40 -16.42 -53.91
C GLY A 377 -40.23 -17.41 -53.84
N ASN A 378 -39.13 -17.03 -53.18
CA ASN A 378 -37.93 -17.87 -53.01
C ASN A 378 -37.87 -18.50 -51.61
N VAL A 379 -39.01 -18.97 -51.09
CA VAL A 379 -39.08 -19.68 -49.79
C VAL A 379 -39.34 -21.15 -50.02
#